data_AF-A0A0B7MQB9-F1
#
_entry.id   AF-A0A0B7MQB9-F1
#
_cell.length_a   1.000
_cell.length_b   1.000
_cell.length_c   1.000
_cell.angle_alpha   90.00
_cell.angle_beta   90.00
_cell.angle_gamma   90.00
#
_symmetry.space_group_name_H-M   'P 1'
#
loop_
_entity.id
_entity.type
_entity.pdbx_description
1 polymer ?
#
loop_
_entity_poly.entity_id
_entity_poly.type
_entity_poly.pdbx_seq_one_letter_code
_entity_poly.pdbx_strand_id
1 'polypeptide(L)'
;MQHFKVAASLFVLIAAVAAAWHWGILKTGYPNLETPPTQQQVKPIPQVEEQIDAAEKMYDESREKNRTVLQEEIEARYTAQLLNTAQDYEKELNNLANTAWEDYTKAQQEGGKISIQMAFPYITEGLKLKTKCDNEINTILQKFESELRANSLPVNKAKLCRQEYERRKSERKEAILEILTSI
;
A
#
# COMPACT_ATOMS: atom_id res chain seq x y z
N MET A 1 4.02 36.22 -4.60
CA MET A 1 3.02 35.56 -3.73
C MET A 1 2.70 34.15 -4.23
N GLN A 2 3.67 33.24 -4.23
CA GLN A 2 3.53 31.86 -4.76
C GLN A 2 3.51 30.77 -3.67
N HIS A 3 3.67 31.12 -2.39
CA HIS A 3 3.95 30.14 -1.33
C HIS A 3 2.72 29.58 -0.60
N PHE A 4 1.50 30.08 -0.84
CA PHE A 4 0.30 29.58 -0.15
C PHE A 4 -0.49 28.50 -0.90
N LYS A 5 -0.06 28.10 -2.11
CA LYS A 5 -0.77 27.12 -2.95
C LYS A 5 -0.45 25.64 -2.67
N VAL A 6 0.32 25.30 -1.64
CA VAL A 6 0.96 23.96 -1.56
C VAL A 6 0.29 22.97 -0.58
N ALA A 7 -0.70 23.35 0.23
CA ALA A 7 -1.14 22.45 1.32
C ALA A 7 -2.18 21.37 0.95
N ALA A 8 -2.79 21.41 -0.24
CA ALA A 8 -3.87 20.49 -0.63
C ALA A 8 -3.43 19.39 -1.62
N SER A 9 -2.24 18.84 -1.43
CA SER A 9 -1.85 17.58 -2.09
C SER A 9 -1.19 16.71 -1.03
N LEU A 10 -2.03 15.93 -0.35
CA LEU A 10 -1.69 15.24 0.88
C LEU A 10 -1.70 13.71 0.75
N PHE A 11 -2.12 13.11 -0.37
CA PHE A 11 -2.35 11.66 -0.46
C PHE A 11 -1.92 10.95 -1.75
N VAL A 12 -1.05 11.54 -2.57
CA VAL A 12 -0.48 10.84 -3.75
C VAL A 12 0.45 9.65 -3.39
N LEU A 13 0.75 9.40 -2.12
CA LEU A 13 1.83 8.46 -1.76
C LEU A 13 1.44 6.98 -1.57
N ILE A 14 0.16 6.64 -1.50
CA ILE A 14 -0.24 5.22 -1.57
C ILE A 14 -0.15 4.71 -3.03
N ALA A 15 -0.30 5.62 -4.01
CA ALA A 15 -0.04 5.32 -5.42
C ALA A 15 1.44 5.03 -5.71
N ALA A 16 2.38 5.57 -4.93
CA ALA A 16 3.81 5.33 -5.14
C ALA A 16 4.20 3.87 -4.86
N VAL A 17 3.49 3.18 -3.96
CA VAL A 17 3.72 1.74 -3.73
C VAL A 17 3.21 0.98 -4.95
N ALA A 18 1.93 1.12 -5.30
CA ALA A 18 1.33 0.43 -6.46
C ALA A 18 2.06 0.74 -7.79
N ALA A 19 2.49 1.98 -8.01
CA ALA A 19 3.22 2.40 -9.22
C ALA A 19 4.69 1.96 -9.24
N ALA A 20 5.39 1.91 -8.09
CA ALA A 20 6.74 1.37 -8.02
C ALA A 20 6.78 -0.15 -8.27
N TRP A 21 5.70 -0.87 -7.93
CA TRP A 21 5.57 -2.30 -8.22
C TRP A 21 5.17 -2.58 -9.68
N HIS A 22 4.33 -1.75 -10.32
CA HIS A 22 4.02 -1.90 -11.75
C HIS A 22 5.23 -1.64 -12.67
N TRP A 23 6.28 -0.97 -12.17
CA TRP A 23 7.55 -0.70 -12.88
C TRP A 23 8.77 -1.49 -12.41
N GLY A 24 8.61 -2.51 -11.56
CA GLY A 24 9.69 -3.46 -11.27
C GLY A 24 10.92 -2.88 -10.55
N ILE A 25 10.76 -1.83 -9.74
CA ILE A 25 11.88 -1.16 -9.06
C ILE A 25 12.40 -1.94 -7.83
N LEU A 26 11.65 -2.93 -7.34
CA LEU A 26 12.10 -3.82 -6.26
C LEU A 26 12.52 -5.18 -6.83
N LYS A 27 13.73 -5.25 -7.38
CA LYS A 27 14.43 -6.52 -7.62
C LYS A 27 14.75 -7.14 -6.27
N THR A 28 14.05 -8.22 -5.91
CA THR A 28 14.49 -9.11 -4.84
C THR A 28 15.72 -9.86 -5.32
N GLY A 29 16.90 -9.35 -5.01
CA GLY A 29 18.15 -10.11 -5.11
C GLY A 29 18.25 -11.06 -3.91
N TYR A 30 18.17 -12.36 -4.16
CA TYR A 30 18.72 -13.38 -3.27
C TYR A 30 19.69 -14.23 -4.08
N PRO A 31 20.98 -14.32 -3.68
CA PRO A 31 21.96 -15.13 -4.38
C PRO A 31 21.84 -16.62 -4.00
N ASN A 32 22.23 -17.47 -4.97
CA ASN A 32 22.45 -18.91 -4.93
C ASN A 32 22.69 -19.56 -3.56
N LEU A 33 22.11 -20.76 -3.38
CA LEU A 33 22.70 -21.83 -2.58
C LEU A 33 22.76 -23.12 -3.41
N GLU A 34 23.98 -23.64 -3.45
CA GLU A 34 24.50 -24.74 -4.26
C GLU A 34 24.01 -26.12 -3.77
N THR A 35 23.97 -27.08 -4.70
CA THR A 35 23.98 -28.55 -4.48
C THR A 35 25.40 -29.01 -4.03
N PRO A 36 25.77 -30.32 -3.80
CA PRO A 36 25.13 -31.67 -3.84
C PRO A 36 25.57 -32.54 -2.59
N PRO A 37 25.73 -33.91 -2.53
CA PRO A 37 25.45 -35.01 -3.48
C PRO A 37 24.77 -36.32 -2.92
N THR A 38 24.15 -37.03 -3.88
CA THR A 38 24.06 -38.48 -4.16
C THR A 38 24.01 -39.54 -3.04
N GLN A 39 22.93 -40.34 -3.04
CA GLN A 39 23.01 -41.78 -2.78
C GLN A 39 22.24 -42.58 -3.83
N GLN A 40 22.78 -43.78 -4.07
CA GLN A 40 22.71 -44.53 -5.31
C GLN A 40 21.74 -45.71 -5.20
N GLN A 41 20.77 -45.70 -6.13
CA GLN A 41 20.13 -46.80 -6.85
C GLN A 41 19.92 -48.18 -6.17
N VAL A 42 18.63 -48.51 -6.00
CA VAL A 42 18.11 -49.86 -6.24
C VAL A 42 17.21 -49.78 -7.47
N LYS A 43 17.46 -50.62 -8.48
CA LYS A 43 16.82 -50.59 -9.80
C LYS A 43 15.58 -51.49 -9.83
N PRO A 44 14.41 -50.96 -10.25
CA PRO A 44 13.43 -51.76 -10.97
C PRO A 44 12.92 -51.09 -12.28
N ILE A 45 12.82 -51.90 -13.34
CA ILE A 45 12.01 -51.75 -14.56
C ILE A 45 11.87 -50.33 -15.20
N PRO A 46 12.58 -50.01 -16.31
CA PRO A 46 12.78 -48.64 -16.84
C PRO A 46 11.59 -47.83 -17.37
N GLN A 47 10.38 -48.38 -17.53
CA GLN A 47 9.31 -47.69 -18.28
C GLN A 47 8.13 -47.19 -17.42
N VAL A 48 8.05 -47.57 -16.14
CA VAL A 48 6.93 -47.18 -15.26
C VAL A 48 7.33 -46.03 -14.32
N GLU A 49 8.56 -46.03 -13.81
CA GLU A 49 9.07 -44.96 -12.93
C GLU A 49 9.21 -43.62 -13.67
N GLU A 50 9.71 -43.62 -14.92
CA GLU A 50 9.90 -42.38 -15.71
C GLU A 50 8.57 -41.71 -16.09
N GLN A 51 7.47 -42.47 -16.23
CA GLN A 51 6.14 -41.93 -16.48
C GLN A 51 5.47 -41.38 -15.21
N ILE A 52 5.76 -41.98 -14.04
CA ILE A 52 5.29 -41.47 -12.75
C ILE A 52 6.03 -40.17 -12.41
N ASP A 53 7.35 -40.12 -12.59
CA ASP A 53 8.15 -38.91 -12.37
C ASP A 53 7.73 -37.74 -13.28
N ALA A 54 7.43 -38.02 -14.55
CA ALA A 54 6.94 -37.01 -15.48
C ALA A 54 5.52 -36.50 -15.14
N ALA A 55 4.63 -37.40 -14.71
CA ALA A 55 3.29 -37.04 -14.29
C ALA A 55 3.31 -36.22 -12.99
N GLU A 56 4.08 -36.65 -11.97
CA GLU A 56 4.27 -35.92 -10.71
C GLU A 56 4.82 -34.53 -10.94
N LYS A 57 5.84 -34.39 -11.81
CA LYS A 57 6.38 -33.09 -12.19
C LYS A 57 5.34 -32.18 -12.85
N MET A 58 4.51 -32.70 -13.77
CA MET A 58 3.44 -31.92 -14.40
C MET A 58 2.35 -31.48 -13.38
N TYR A 59 2.02 -32.33 -12.42
CA TYR A 59 1.08 -32.00 -11.34
C TYR A 59 1.63 -30.89 -10.43
N ASP A 60 2.91 -30.95 -10.06
CA ASP A 60 3.56 -29.94 -9.23
C ASP A 60 3.70 -28.60 -9.96
N GLU A 61 4.06 -28.59 -11.25
CA GLU A 61 4.10 -27.38 -12.08
C GLU A 61 2.73 -26.71 -12.20
N SER A 62 1.67 -27.51 -12.40
CA SER A 62 0.29 -27.00 -12.44
C SER A 62 -0.15 -26.40 -11.10
N ARG A 63 0.17 -27.07 -9.99
CA ARG A 63 -0.14 -26.59 -8.65
C ARG A 63 0.57 -25.28 -8.34
N GLU A 64 1.86 -25.17 -8.66
CA GLU A 64 2.63 -23.95 -8.41
C GLU A 64 2.17 -22.79 -9.28
N LYS A 65 1.81 -23.06 -10.54
CA LYS A 65 1.18 -22.06 -11.42
C LYS A 65 -0.14 -21.56 -10.84
N ASN A 66 -1.02 -22.45 -10.41
CA ASN A 66 -2.31 -22.07 -9.82
C ASN A 66 -2.13 -21.25 -8.53
N ARG A 67 -1.14 -21.61 -7.70
CA ARG A 67 -0.78 -20.87 -6.49
C ARG A 67 -0.29 -19.46 -6.82
N THR A 68 0.55 -19.33 -7.86
CA THR A 68 1.07 -18.04 -8.34
C THR A 68 -0.06 -17.14 -8.85
N VAL A 69 -0.94 -17.67 -9.70
CA VAL A 69 -2.10 -16.92 -10.24
C VAL A 69 -3.02 -16.45 -9.10
N LEU A 70 -3.35 -17.34 -8.16
CA LEU A 70 -4.17 -16.98 -7.01
C LEU A 70 -3.52 -15.88 -6.17
N GLN A 71 -2.21 -15.96 -5.95
CA GLN A 71 -1.48 -14.94 -5.21
C GLN A 71 -1.55 -13.58 -5.93
N GLU A 72 -1.29 -13.54 -7.23
CA GLU A 72 -1.37 -12.30 -8.03
C GLU A 72 -2.78 -11.68 -8.00
N GLU A 73 -3.83 -12.50 -8.09
CA GLU A 73 -5.22 -12.02 -8.01
C GLU A 73 -5.55 -11.41 -6.65
N ILE A 74 -5.15 -12.06 -5.55
CA ILE A 74 -5.32 -11.54 -4.19
C ILE A 74 -4.59 -10.21 -4.04
N GLU A 75 -3.32 -10.16 -4.44
CA GLU A 75 -2.49 -8.96 -4.34
C GLU A 75 -3.04 -7.79 -5.15
N ALA A 76 -3.45 -8.03 -6.39
CA ALA A 76 -4.02 -7.00 -7.27
C ALA A 76 -5.29 -6.41 -6.66
N ARG A 77 -6.18 -7.26 -6.15
CA ARG A 77 -7.45 -6.84 -5.54
C ARG A 77 -7.23 -5.98 -4.30
N TYR A 78 -6.32 -6.36 -3.40
CA TYR A 78 -6.04 -5.56 -2.20
C TYR A 78 -5.27 -4.28 -2.52
N THR A 79 -4.38 -4.31 -3.51
CA THR A 79 -3.69 -3.10 -3.99
C THR A 79 -4.69 -2.08 -4.53
N ALA A 80 -5.67 -2.51 -5.34
CA ALA A 80 -6.73 -1.65 -5.85
C ALA A 80 -7.58 -1.05 -4.72
N GLN A 81 -7.95 -1.86 -3.72
CA GLN A 81 -8.70 -1.37 -2.54
C GLN A 81 -7.91 -0.30 -1.77
N LEU A 82 -6.63 -0.56 -1.47
CA LEU A 82 -5.78 0.41 -0.77
C LEU A 82 -5.66 1.73 -1.54
N LEU A 83 -5.47 1.64 -2.87
CA LEU A 83 -5.34 2.81 -3.73
C LEU A 83 -6.63 3.63 -3.77
N ASN A 84 -7.77 2.97 -3.99
CA ASN A 84 -9.07 3.66 -4.07
C ASN A 84 -9.40 4.35 -2.74
N THR A 85 -9.25 3.64 -1.61
CA THR A 85 -9.44 4.23 -0.27
C THR A 85 -8.54 5.44 -0.07
N ALA A 86 -7.27 5.36 -0.43
CA ALA A 86 -6.35 6.50 -0.32
C ALA A 86 -6.80 7.73 -1.13
N GLN A 87 -7.22 7.50 -2.38
CA GLN A 87 -7.66 8.55 -3.28
C GLN A 87 -8.98 9.21 -2.83
N ASP A 88 -9.90 8.44 -2.28
CA ASP A 88 -11.15 8.96 -1.74
C ASP A 88 -10.89 9.92 -0.57
N TYR A 89 -10.04 9.51 0.39
CA TYR A 89 -9.65 10.38 1.50
C TYR A 89 -8.80 11.58 1.06
N GLU A 90 -7.97 11.44 0.02
CA GLU A 90 -7.27 12.58 -0.60
C GLU A 90 -8.25 13.66 -1.05
N LYS A 91 -9.27 13.22 -1.79
CA LYS A 91 -10.28 14.12 -2.36
C LYS A 91 -11.05 14.83 -1.25
N GLU A 92 -11.45 14.11 -0.20
CA GLU A 92 -12.17 14.71 0.93
C GLU A 92 -11.32 15.75 1.67
N LEU A 93 -10.03 15.46 1.90
CA LEU A 93 -9.13 16.42 2.54
C LEU A 93 -8.84 17.64 1.67
N ASN A 94 -8.71 17.46 0.35
CA ASN A 94 -8.52 18.57 -0.57
C ASN A 94 -9.75 19.47 -0.62
N ASN A 95 -10.95 18.88 -0.61
CA ASN A 95 -12.19 19.64 -0.51
C ASN A 95 -12.25 20.44 0.79
N LEU A 96 -11.90 19.81 1.92
CA LEU A 96 -11.87 20.46 3.23
C LEU A 96 -10.90 21.65 3.26
N ALA A 97 -9.70 21.49 2.67
CA ALA A 97 -8.72 22.56 2.57
C ALA A 97 -9.19 23.71 1.65
N ASN A 98 -9.83 23.38 0.53
CA ASN A 98 -10.39 24.38 -0.38
C ASN A 98 -11.50 25.19 0.30
N THR A 99 -12.42 24.54 1.01
CA THR A 99 -13.48 25.24 1.76
C THR A 99 -12.89 26.13 2.86
N ALA A 100 -11.88 25.67 3.60
CA ALA A 100 -11.17 26.49 4.59
C ALA A 100 -10.56 27.76 3.96
N TRP A 101 -9.99 27.62 2.76
CA TRP A 101 -9.40 28.73 2.02
C TRP A 101 -10.44 29.72 1.50
N GLU A 102 -11.58 29.24 1.01
CA GLU A 102 -12.70 30.06 0.57
C GLU A 102 -13.27 30.89 1.72
N ASP A 103 -13.49 30.27 2.89
CA ASP A 103 -13.95 30.94 4.10
C ASP A 103 -12.97 32.00 4.58
N TYR A 104 -11.67 31.69 4.59
CA TYR A 104 -10.61 32.65 4.91
C TYR A 104 -10.66 33.87 3.97
N THR A 105 -10.74 33.61 2.65
CA THR A 105 -10.71 34.65 1.63
C THR A 105 -11.96 35.53 1.73
N LYS A 106 -13.11 34.94 1.97
CA LYS A 106 -14.37 35.66 2.16
C LYS A 106 -14.31 36.56 3.39
N ALA A 107 -13.86 36.03 4.53
CA ALA A 107 -13.71 36.83 5.75
C ALA A 107 -12.72 37.98 5.57
N GLN A 108 -11.64 37.78 4.81
CA GLN A 108 -10.71 38.84 4.45
C GLN A 108 -11.37 39.95 3.62
N GLN A 109 -12.17 39.59 2.62
CA GLN A 109 -12.86 40.53 1.74
C GLN A 109 -13.95 41.33 2.46
N GLU A 110 -14.64 40.72 3.41
CA GLU A 110 -15.69 41.35 4.21
C GLU A 110 -15.13 42.26 5.34
N GLY A 111 -13.80 42.40 5.44
CA GLY A 111 -13.15 43.16 6.51
C GLY A 111 -13.26 42.50 7.89
N GLY A 112 -13.60 41.21 7.91
CA GLY A 112 -13.72 40.40 9.12
C GLY A 112 -12.36 40.19 9.79
N LYS A 113 -12.38 40.05 11.12
CA LYS A 113 -11.17 39.73 11.88
C LYS A 113 -10.80 38.25 11.66
N ILE A 114 -9.81 38.02 10.80
CA ILE A 114 -9.23 36.70 10.58
C ILE A 114 -8.59 36.24 11.89
N SER A 115 -8.94 35.03 12.33
CA SER A 115 -8.35 34.41 13.52
C SER A 115 -8.09 32.92 13.30
N ILE A 116 -7.13 32.38 14.04
CA ILE A 116 -6.80 30.94 14.00
C ILE A 116 -7.99 30.05 14.39
N GLN A 117 -8.96 30.59 15.12
CA GLN A 117 -10.16 29.87 15.53
C GLN A 117 -11.02 29.45 14.34
N MET A 118 -10.95 30.19 13.22
CA MET A 118 -11.63 29.82 11.97
C MET A 118 -11.10 28.52 11.38
N ALA A 119 -9.84 28.15 11.65
CA ALA A 119 -9.25 26.92 11.17
C ALA A 119 -9.62 25.69 12.03
N PHE A 120 -10.06 25.87 13.29
CA PHE A 120 -10.31 24.75 14.19
C PHE A 120 -11.36 23.73 13.71
N PRO A 121 -12.49 24.13 13.10
CA PRO A 121 -13.44 23.17 12.53
C PRO A 121 -12.78 22.30 11.46
N TYR A 122 -12.02 22.91 10.56
CA TYR A 122 -11.30 22.24 9.48
C TYR A 122 -10.21 21.29 9.99
N ILE A 123 -9.45 21.71 11.02
CA ILE A 123 -8.46 20.85 11.67
C ILE A 123 -9.13 19.64 12.32
N THR A 124 -10.24 19.87 13.02
CA THR A 124 -10.99 18.80 13.71
C THR A 124 -11.53 17.78 12.71
N GLU A 125 -12.12 18.24 11.60
CA GLU A 125 -12.65 17.35 10.58
C GLU A 125 -11.53 16.61 9.83
N GLY A 126 -10.41 17.28 9.54
CA GLY A 126 -9.23 16.64 8.95
C GLY A 126 -8.66 15.52 9.83
N LEU A 127 -8.63 15.70 11.15
CA LEU A 127 -8.20 14.66 12.09
C LEU A 127 -9.16 13.46 12.11
N LYS A 128 -10.48 13.69 12.00
CA LYS A 128 -11.46 12.62 11.88
C LYS A 128 -11.26 11.85 10.57
N LEU A 129 -11.11 12.54 9.44
CA LEU A 129 -10.86 11.93 8.13
C LEU A 129 -9.59 11.06 8.17
N LYS A 130 -8.50 11.60 8.72
CA LYS A 130 -7.28 10.83 8.94
C LYS A 130 -7.53 9.56 9.76
N THR A 131 -8.26 9.67 10.87
CA THR A 131 -8.54 8.53 11.75
C THR A 131 -9.36 7.46 11.04
N LYS A 132 -10.37 7.86 10.26
CA LYS A 132 -11.17 6.92 9.46
C LYS A 132 -10.33 6.24 8.38
N CYS A 133 -9.53 7.00 7.64
CA CYS A 133 -8.57 6.48 6.66
C CYS A 133 -7.61 5.45 7.29
N ASP A 134 -7.00 5.81 8.44
CA ASP A 134 -6.09 4.93 9.18
C ASP A 134 -6.79 3.61 9.54
N ASN A 135 -8.04 3.65 9.99
CA ASN A 135 -8.79 2.45 10.35
C ASN A 135 -9.14 1.57 9.13
N GLU A 136 -9.58 2.19 8.03
CA GLU A 136 -9.94 1.47 6.80
C GLU A 136 -8.73 0.81 6.15
N ILE A 137 -7.63 1.55 5.97
CA ILE A 137 -6.39 1.00 5.42
C ILE A 137 -5.87 -0.15 6.29
N ASN A 138 -5.88 0.01 7.61
CA ASN A 138 -5.45 -1.07 8.51
C ASN A 138 -6.34 -2.31 8.42
N THR A 139 -7.65 -2.11 8.25
CA THR A 139 -8.61 -3.20 8.03
C THR A 139 -8.34 -3.93 6.72
N ILE A 140 -8.09 -3.19 5.63
CA ILE A 140 -7.76 -3.76 4.31
C ILE A 140 -6.45 -4.57 4.40
N LEU A 141 -5.41 -4.03 5.04
CA LEU A 141 -4.14 -4.73 5.24
C LEU A 141 -4.28 -5.99 6.10
N GLN A 142 -5.14 -5.96 7.12
CA GLN A 142 -5.42 -7.14 7.95
C GLN A 142 -6.14 -8.24 7.16
N LYS A 143 -7.13 -7.85 6.34
CA LYS A 143 -7.84 -8.78 5.44
C LYS A 143 -6.89 -9.38 4.41
N PHE A 144 -6.01 -8.56 3.81
CA PHE A 144 -4.99 -9.00 2.88
C PHE A 144 -4.06 -10.06 3.49
N GLU A 145 -3.49 -9.79 4.67
CA GLU A 145 -2.63 -10.75 5.36
C GLU A 145 -3.38 -12.05 5.73
N SER A 146 -4.62 -11.92 6.18
CA SER A 146 -5.45 -13.06 6.60
C SER A 146 -5.79 -13.96 5.41
N GLU A 147 -6.12 -13.38 4.26
CA GLU A 147 -6.46 -14.15 3.06
C GLU A 147 -5.24 -14.85 2.46
N LEU A 148 -4.08 -14.20 2.44
CA LEU A 148 -2.82 -14.87 2.05
C LEU A 148 -2.56 -16.06 2.98
N ARG A 149 -2.68 -15.89 4.29
CA ARG A 149 -2.47 -16.97 5.27
C ARG A 149 -3.46 -18.12 5.09
N ALA A 150 -4.74 -17.82 4.85
CA ALA A 150 -5.79 -18.83 4.64
C ALA A 150 -5.52 -19.70 3.40
N ASN A 151 -4.85 -19.15 2.39
CA ASN A 151 -4.45 -19.86 1.18
C ASN A 151 -3.02 -20.42 1.25
N SER A 152 -2.40 -20.45 2.44
CA SER A 152 -1.00 -20.88 2.63
C SER A 152 -0.01 -20.11 1.73
N LEU A 153 -0.30 -18.85 1.42
CA LEU A 153 0.54 -17.97 0.61
C LEU A 153 1.47 -17.12 1.48
N PRO A 154 2.63 -16.67 0.95
CA PRO A 154 3.55 -15.82 1.69
C PRO A 154 2.91 -14.47 2.06
N VAL A 155 2.97 -14.11 3.35
CA VAL A 155 2.40 -12.84 3.86
C VAL A 155 3.33 -11.63 3.72
N ASN A 156 4.51 -11.81 3.14
CA ASN A 156 5.58 -10.80 3.13
C ASN A 156 5.13 -9.49 2.47
N LYS A 157 4.34 -9.57 1.39
CA LYS A 157 3.85 -8.39 0.70
C LYS A 157 2.84 -7.59 1.55
N ALA A 158 1.91 -8.25 2.23
CA ALA A 158 0.99 -7.57 3.14
C ALA A 158 1.73 -6.83 4.28
N LYS A 159 2.77 -7.46 4.84
CA LYS A 159 3.63 -6.84 5.86
C LYS A 159 4.39 -5.64 5.32
N LEU A 160 4.97 -5.76 4.12
CA LEU A 160 5.70 -4.67 3.47
C LEU A 160 4.78 -3.48 3.16
N CYS A 161 3.57 -3.73 2.67
CA CYS A 161 2.57 -2.67 2.45
C CYS A 161 2.24 -1.92 3.75
N ARG A 162 2.10 -2.63 4.87
CA ARG A 162 1.87 -2.01 6.18
C ARG A 162 3.05 -1.14 6.64
N GLN A 163 4.27 -1.66 6.53
CA GLN A 163 5.47 -0.91 6.90
C GLN A 163 5.61 0.38 6.08
N GLU A 164 5.41 0.26 4.77
CA GLU A 164 5.50 1.41 3.87
C GLU A 164 4.41 2.44 4.15
N TYR A 165 3.17 2.01 4.43
CA TYR A 165 2.10 2.90 4.84
C TYR A 165 2.44 3.71 6.10
N GLU A 166 2.90 3.04 7.17
CA GLU A 166 3.27 3.73 8.41
C GLU A 166 4.49 4.64 8.23
N ARG A 167 5.48 4.24 7.43
CA ARG A 167 6.64 5.07 7.08
C ARG A 167 6.18 6.37 6.41
N ARG A 168 5.38 6.27 5.34
CA ARG A 168 4.86 7.43 4.59
C ARG A 168 4.04 8.36 5.47
N LYS A 169 3.24 7.81 6.37
CA LYS A 169 2.47 8.56 7.36
C LYS A 169 3.37 9.34 8.33
N SER A 170 4.48 8.75 8.77
CA SER A 170 5.48 9.44 9.61
C SER A 170 6.18 10.57 8.85
N GLU A 171 6.69 10.29 7.65
CA GLU A 171 7.36 11.29 6.80
C GLU A 171 6.46 12.49 6.53
N ARG A 172 5.16 12.24 6.32
CA ARG A 172 4.24 13.33 6.09
C ARG A 172 3.99 14.17 7.33
N LYS A 173 3.89 13.55 8.51
CA LYS A 173 3.78 14.27 9.78
C LYS A 173 5.00 15.18 9.98
N GLU A 174 6.20 14.68 9.71
CA GLU A 174 7.44 15.45 9.79
C GLU A 174 7.45 16.63 8.82
N ALA A 175 7.11 16.41 7.55
CA ALA A 175 7.03 17.49 6.56
C ALA A 175 6.02 18.59 6.93
N ILE A 176 4.88 18.23 7.53
CA ILE A 176 3.90 19.21 8.02
C ILE A 176 4.48 20.01 9.19
N LEU A 177 5.13 19.36 10.14
CA LEU A 177 5.75 20.03 11.28
C LEU A 177 6.84 21.01 10.83
N GLU A 178 7.69 20.60 9.89
CA GLU A 178 8.73 21.45 9.31
C GLU A 178 8.15 22.74 8.73
N ILE A 179 7.11 22.62 7.89
CA ILE A 179 6.38 23.77 7.31
C ILE A 179 5.87 24.69 8.42
N LEU A 180 5.23 24.14 9.46
CA LEU A 180 4.65 24.93 10.54
C LEU A 180 5.70 25.64 11.40
N THR A 181 6.89 25.08 11.55
CA THR A 181 7.99 25.67 12.32
C THR A 181 8.84 26.67 11.53
N SER A 182 8.71 26.67 10.19
CA SER A 182 9.44 27.57 9.29
C SER A 182 8.76 28.93 9.06
N ILE A 183 7.58 29.15 9.68
CA ILE A 183 6.76 30.37 9.64
C ILE A 183 7.00 31.18 10.91
#